data_AF-A0A6G3X5Q5-F1
#
_entry.id   AF-A0A6G3X5Q5-F1
#
_cell.length_a   1.000
_cell.length_b   1.000
_cell.length_c   1.000
_cell.angle_alpha   90.00
_cell.angle_beta   90.00
_cell.angle_gamma   90.00
#
_symmetry.space_group_name_H-M   'P 1'
#
loop_
_entity.id
_entity.type
_entity.pdbx_description
1 polymer ?
#
loop_
_entity_poly.entity_id
_entity_poly.type
_entity_poly.pdbx_seq_one_letter_code
_entity_poly.pdbx_strand_id
1 'polypeptide(L)'
;MHVQISEHIRLRIASGEWPPHYRLKSEPELAQEFGVSRGTLRRALTTLIEEGLLRQVRGRGTFVTSTTIEPAIAQKLSTLSEDFADQGVVTTTTV
;
A
#
# COMPACT_ATOMS: atom_id res chain seq x y z
N MET A 1 -10.04 1.61 -3.30
CA MET A 1 -9.66 0.38 -2.56
C MET A 1 -8.24 -0.11 -2.82
N HIS A 2 -7.72 -0.15 -4.07
CA HIS A 2 -6.32 -0.59 -4.29
C HIS A 2 -5.27 0.39 -3.71
N VAL A 3 -5.56 1.69 -3.68
CA VAL A 3 -4.66 2.74 -3.15
C VAL A 3 -4.32 2.54 -1.66
N GLN A 4 -5.30 2.14 -0.84
CA GLN A 4 -5.04 1.91 0.60
C GLN A 4 -4.12 0.70 0.83
N ILE A 5 -4.25 -0.34 0.00
CA ILE A 5 -3.39 -1.53 0.07
C ILE A 5 -1.95 -1.19 -0.34
N SER A 6 -1.77 -0.40 -1.41
CA SER A 6 -0.43 0.03 -1.83
C SER A 6 0.24 0.90 -0.77
N GLU A 7 -0.49 1.82 -0.14
CA GLU A 7 0.04 2.62 0.98
C GLU A 7 0.44 1.73 2.18
N HIS A 8 -0.38 0.74 2.53
CA HIS A 8 -0.07 -0.15 3.65
C HIS A 8 1.19 -1.00 3.39
N ILE A 9 1.32 -1.53 2.17
CA ILE A 9 2.52 -2.28 1.76
C ILE A 9 3.75 -1.37 1.77
N ARG A 10 3.62 -0.14 1.27
CA ARG A 10 4.68 0.86 1.26
C ARG A 10 5.14 1.20 2.68
N LEU A 11 4.23 1.37 3.63
CA LEU A 11 4.56 1.60 5.04
C LEU A 11 5.30 0.40 5.64
N ARG A 12 4.91 -0.84 5.31
CA ARG A 12 5.64 -2.05 5.75
C ARG A 12 7.06 -2.14 5.19
N ILE A 13 7.25 -1.73 3.94
CA ILE A 13 8.59 -1.65 3.33
C ILE A 13 9.41 -0.52 3.98
N ALA A 14 8.82 0.66 4.16
CA ALA A 14 9.49 1.84 4.73
C ALA A 14 9.84 1.68 6.22
N SER A 15 9.00 0.98 6.98
CA SER A 15 9.27 0.63 8.40
C SER A 15 10.33 -0.44 8.56
N GLY A 16 10.74 -1.12 7.48
CA GLY A 16 11.69 -2.22 7.51
C GLY A 16 11.09 -3.55 7.94
N GLU A 17 9.76 -3.65 8.13
CA GLU A 17 9.08 -4.92 8.38
C GLU A 17 9.32 -5.90 7.22
N TRP A 18 9.34 -5.39 5.98
CA TRP A 18 9.78 -6.14 4.81
C TRP A 18 11.12 -5.61 4.30
N PRO A 19 12.25 -6.24 4.66
CA PRO A 19 13.57 -5.77 4.29
C PRO A 19 13.81 -5.88 2.77
N PRO A 20 14.79 -5.15 2.22
CA PRO A 20 15.17 -5.30 0.82
C PRO A 20 15.54 -6.75 0.50
N HIS A 21 15.15 -7.22 -0.68
CA HIS A 21 15.25 -8.61 -1.15
C HIS A 21 14.34 -9.61 -0.41
N TYR A 22 13.48 -9.16 0.50
CA TYR A 22 12.48 -10.00 1.14
C TYR A 22 11.49 -10.54 0.10
N ARG A 23 11.20 -11.83 0.20
CA ARG A 23 10.21 -12.50 -0.64
C ARG A 23 8.83 -12.34 -0.01
N LEU A 24 7.94 -11.65 -0.70
CA LEU A 24 6.55 -11.55 -0.30
C LEU A 24 5.87 -12.92 -0.39
N LYS A 25 4.83 -13.12 0.44
CA LYS A 25 3.91 -14.26 0.32
C LYS A 25 3.26 -14.28 -1.06
N SER A 26 2.64 -15.40 -1.41
CA SER A 26 1.94 -15.55 -2.68
C SER A 26 0.80 -14.54 -2.80
N GLU A 27 0.49 -14.06 -4.01
CA GLU A 27 -0.69 -13.21 -4.28
C GLU A 27 -1.99 -13.69 -3.59
N PRO A 28 -2.39 -14.98 -3.66
CA PRO A 28 -3.60 -15.45 -2.98
C PRO A 28 -3.51 -15.43 -1.45
N GLU A 29 -2.32 -15.53 -0.87
CA GLU A 29 -2.13 -15.46 0.58
C GLU A 29 -2.19 -14.02 1.08
N LEU A 30 -1.51 -13.10 0.38
CA LEU A 30 -1.61 -11.67 0.67
C LEU A 30 -3.04 -11.16 0.52
N ALA A 31 -3.77 -11.63 -0.49
CA ALA A 31 -5.15 -11.21 -0.71
C ALA A 31 -6.05 -11.62 0.47
N GLN A 32 -5.82 -12.81 1.03
CA GLN A 32 -6.51 -13.29 2.23
C GLN A 32 -6.07 -12.53 3.49
N GLU A 33 -4.77 -12.27 3.67
CA GLU A 33 -4.24 -11.51 4.81
C GLU A 33 -4.82 -10.09 4.86
N PHE A 34 -4.94 -9.44 3.70
CA PHE A 34 -5.53 -8.11 3.57
C PHE A 34 -7.06 -8.11 3.45
N GLY A 35 -7.71 -9.28 3.37
CA GLY A 35 -9.16 -9.38 3.21
C GLY A 35 -9.70 -8.76 1.92
N VAL A 36 -8.92 -8.76 0.84
CA VAL A 36 -9.29 -8.14 -0.45
C VAL A 36 -9.39 -9.14 -1.59
N SER A 37 -10.15 -8.80 -2.62
CA SER A 37 -10.19 -9.56 -3.88
C SER A 37 -8.81 -9.62 -4.54
N ARG A 38 -8.47 -10.78 -5.13
CA ARG A 38 -7.22 -11.01 -5.88
C ARG A 38 -6.94 -9.92 -6.92
N GLY A 39 -7.96 -9.45 -7.63
CA GLY A 39 -7.82 -8.37 -8.63
C GLY A 39 -7.42 -7.02 -8.03
N THR A 40 -7.87 -6.72 -6.81
CA THR A 40 -7.51 -5.49 -6.07
C THR A 40 -6.07 -5.56 -5.60
N LEU A 41 -5.67 -6.69 -5.01
CA LEU A 41 -4.28 -6.90 -4.60
C LEU A 41 -3.34 -6.84 -5.81
N ARG A 42 -3.69 -7.51 -6.91
CA ARG A 42 -2.87 -7.50 -8.13
C ARG A 42 -2.65 -6.09 -8.63
N ARG A 43 -3.71 -5.25 -8.67
CA ARG A 43 -3.57 -3.83 -9.04
C ARG A 43 -2.62 -3.09 -8.11
N ALA A 44 -2.76 -3.25 -6.80
CA ALA A 44 -1.87 -2.60 -5.83
C ALA A 44 -0.41 -3.05 -5.99
N LEU A 45 -0.16 -4.35 -6.17
CA LEU A 45 1.17 -4.89 -6.42
C LEU A 45 1.74 -4.39 -7.75
N THR A 46 0.94 -4.32 -8.82
CA THR A 46 1.36 -3.77 -10.12
C THR A 46 1.81 -2.33 -9.96
N THR A 47 1.03 -1.47 -9.28
CA THR A 47 1.43 -0.09 -9.00
C THR A 47 2.77 -0.04 -8.26
N LEU A 48 2.97 -0.84 -7.22
CA LEU A 48 4.22 -0.88 -6.47
C LEU A 48 5.41 -1.43 -7.28
N ILE A 49 5.15 -2.29 -8.27
CA ILE A 49 6.17 -2.77 -9.21
C ILE A 49 6.54 -1.66 -10.20
N GLU A 50 5.55 -0.91 -10.70
CA GLU A 50 5.75 0.25 -11.58
C GLU A 50 6.49 1.39 -10.87
N GLU A 51 6.23 1.61 -9.58
CA GLU A 51 6.97 2.53 -8.72
C GLU A 51 8.39 2.03 -8.39
N GLY A 52 8.71 0.79 -8.77
CA GLY A 52 10.02 0.20 -8.50
C GLY A 52 10.26 -0.02 -7.01
N LEU A 53 9.23 -0.29 -6.22
CA LEU A 53 9.30 -0.73 -4.81
C LEU A 53 9.30 -2.26 -4.70
N LEU A 54 8.65 -2.92 -5.64
CA LEU A 54 8.58 -4.38 -5.75
C LEU A 54 9.12 -4.84 -7.10
N ARG A 55 9.63 -6.08 -7.14
CA ARG A 55 9.99 -6.77 -8.37
C ARG A 55 9.34 -8.13 -8.41
N GLN A 56 8.53 -8.38 -9.44
CA GLN A 56 7.98 -9.70 -9.70
C GLN A 56 8.97 -10.51 -10.55
N VAL A 57 9.31 -11.72 -10.09
CA VAL A 57 10.13 -12.68 -10.81
C VAL A 57 9.26 -13.89 -11.15
N ARG A 58 9.04 -14.11 -12.45
CA ARG A 58 8.19 -15.21 -12.95
C ARG A 58 8.69 -16.56 -12.39
N GLY A 59 7.77 -17.34 -11.82
CA GLY A 59 8.07 -18.63 -11.20
C GLY A 59 8.79 -18.58 -9.84
N ARG A 60 9.19 -17.39 -9.35
CA ARG A 60 9.92 -17.22 -8.08
C ARG A 60 9.15 -16.41 -7.05
N GLY A 61 8.24 -15.53 -7.49
CA GLY A 61 7.38 -14.71 -6.62
C GLY A 61 7.73 -13.22 -6.70
N THR A 62 7.25 -12.45 -5.73
CA THR A 62 7.44 -10.99 -5.66
C THR A 62 8.44 -10.66 -4.55
N PHE A 63 9.36 -9.75 -4.83
CA PHE A 63 10.44 -9.38 -3.92
C PHE A 63 10.43 -7.87 -3.67
N VAL A 64 10.76 -7.46 -2.44
CA VAL A 64 11.04 -6.05 -2.12
C VAL A 64 12.36 -5.65 -2.77
N THR A 65 12.38 -4.51 -3.45
CA THR A 65 13.62 -4.00 -4.03
C THR A 65 14.33 -3.05 -3.07
N SER A 66 15.62 -2.82 -3.32
CA SER A 66 16.47 -1.94 -2.50
C SER A 66 16.39 -0.47 -2.92
N THR A 67 15.38 -0.08 -3.71
CA THR A 67 15.22 1.33 -4.10
C THR A 67 15.07 2.14 -2.83
N THR A 68 16.07 3.00 -2.57
CA THR A 68 16.00 4.07 -1.60
C THR A 68 14.72 4.83 -1.90
N ILE A 69 13.74 4.73 -1.01
CA ILE A 69 12.52 5.52 -1.14
C ILE A 69 12.96 6.97 -0.99
N GLU A 70 13.11 7.67 -2.12
CA GLU A 70 13.28 9.11 -2.07
C GLU A 70 11.96 9.66 -1.49
N PRO A 71 11.98 10.32 -0.33
CA PRO A 71 10.80 10.53 0.51
C PRO A 71 9.89 11.66 -0.02
N ALA A 72 9.64 11.71 -1.33
CA ALA A 72 8.70 12.63 -1.95
C ALA A 72 7.23 12.37 -1.52
N ILE A 73 6.96 11.19 -0.95
CA ILE A 73 5.68 10.77 -0.37
C ILE A 73 5.55 11.07 1.13
N ALA A 74 6.67 11.16 1.88
CA ALA A 74 6.62 11.53 3.29
C ALA A 74 6.11 12.97 3.48
N GLN A 75 6.39 13.85 2.51
CA GLN A 75 5.92 15.24 2.52
C GLN A 75 4.43 15.40 2.16
N LYS A 76 3.77 14.35 1.61
CA LYS A 76 2.35 14.42 1.22
C LYS A 76 1.42 13.68 2.19
N LEU A 77 1.96 12.79 3.03
CA LEU A 77 1.21 12.16 4.12
C LEU A 77 0.98 13.09 5.32
N SER A 78 1.83 14.09 5.53
CA SER A 78 1.63 15.09 6.59
C SER A 78 0.33 15.89 6.40
N THR A 79 -0.07 16.14 5.15
CA THR A 79 -1.27 16.94 4.83
C THR A 79 -2.57 16.14 4.87
N LEU A 80 -2.52 14.80 4.79
CA LEU A 80 -3.71 13.94 4.74
C LEU A 80 -4.23 13.53 6.13
N SER A 81 -3.45 13.74 7.19
CA SER A 81 -3.88 13.48 8.57
C SER A 81 -4.57 14.67 9.24
N GLU A 82 -4.61 15.84 8.59
CA GLU A 82 -5.32 17.03 9.12
C GLU A 82 -6.75 17.22 8.57
N ASP A 83 -7.15 16.52 7.49
CA ASP A 83 -8.42 16.80 6.80
C ASP A 83 -9.62 15.90 7.22
N PHE A 84 -9.40 14.88 8.06
CA PHE A 84 -10.49 14.00 8.52
C PHE A 84 -11.18 14.44 9.83
N ALA A 85 -10.89 15.65 10.32
CA ALA A 85 -11.52 16.18 11.53
C ALA A 85 -12.67 17.17 11.29
N ASP A 86 -12.91 17.66 10.07
CA ASP A 86 -13.93 18.69 9.82
C ASP A 86 -14.93 18.33 8.72
N GLN A 87 -15.47 17.11 8.68
CA GLN A 87 -16.75 16.91 7.99
C GLN A 87 -17.62 15.96 8.80
N GLY A 88 -18.00 16.44 10.00
CA GLY A 88 -19.18 15.96 10.71
C GLY A 88 -20.44 16.32 9.93
N VAL A 89 -20.70 15.62 8.83
CA VAL A 89 -22.05 15.53 8.25
C VAL A 89 -22.87 14.65 9.19
N VAL A 90 -23.48 15.30 10.18
CA VAL A 90 -24.74 14.85 10.77
C VAL A 90 -25.85 15.68 10.16
N THR A 91 -26.38 15.15 9.07
CA THR A 91 -27.73 15.43 8.60
C THR A 91 -28.70 15.15 9.77
N THR A 92 -29.62 16.07 10.11
CA THR A 92 -31.01 15.82 10.60
C THR A 92 -31.59 16.97 11.47
N THR A 93 -32.65 17.62 10.94
CA THR A 93 -33.89 18.05 11.67
C THR A 93 -34.00 19.43 12.38
N THR A 94 -34.86 20.28 11.78
CA THR A 94 -36.03 21.02 12.32
C THR A 94 -35.94 21.75 13.67
N VAL A 95 -36.05 23.08 13.67
CA VAL A 95 -37.29 23.90 13.83
C VAL A 95 -37.04 25.33 13.34
#